data_AF-A0A7X0ICA9-F1
#
_entry.id   AF-A0A7X0ICA9-F1
#
_cell.length_a   1.000
_cell.length_b   1.000
_cell.length_c   1.000
_cell.angle_alpha   90.00
_cell.angle_beta   90.00
_cell.angle_gamma   90.00
#
_symmetry.space_group_name_H-M   'P 1'
#
loop_
_entity.id
_entity.type
_entity.pdbx_description
1 polymer ?
#
loop_
_entity_poly.entity_id
_entity_poly.type
_entity_poly.pdbx_seq_one_letter_code
_entity_poly.pdbx_strand_id
1 'polypeptide(L)'
;MIELGARERKQAPPPHVVWECLNEPRRPGSRPWLDLREGEVEPRIVEAVRPTLVVWSSLWPSRPRDVIRFDLREAGQGCSLRWTLLTPDEAPAAALVGHYRYRLNYLINARLRYSFGQ
;
A
#
# COMPACT_ATOMS: atom_id res chain seq x y z
N MET A 1 12.43 10.64 -7.88
CA MET A 1 12.28 9.24 -7.46
C MET A 1 11.99 8.39 -8.68
N ILE A 2 12.50 7.17 -8.73
CA ILE A 2 12.27 6.18 -9.79
C ILE A 2 11.07 5.31 -9.39
N GLU A 3 10.15 5.07 -10.33
CA GLU A 3 9.05 4.12 -10.14
C GLU A 3 9.55 2.68 -10.35
N LEU A 4 9.47 1.86 -9.30
CA LEU A 4 9.77 0.43 -9.36
C LEU A 4 8.55 -0.40 -9.80
N GLY A 5 7.36 0.16 -9.62
CA GLY A 5 6.14 -0.33 -10.22
C GLY A 5 4.89 0.22 -9.56
N ALA A 6 3.78 0.08 -10.26
CA ALA A 6 2.47 0.44 -9.75
C ALA A 6 1.42 -0.61 -10.11
N ARG A 7 0.31 -0.58 -9.38
CA ARG A 7 -0.91 -1.29 -9.77
C ARG A 7 -2.14 -0.59 -9.22
N GLU A 8 -3.17 -0.52 -10.05
CA GLU A 8 -4.46 0.06 -9.72
C GLU A 8 -5.55 -1.01 -9.71
N ARG A 9 -6.39 -0.97 -8.67
CA ARG A 9 -7.59 -1.81 -8.54
C ARG A 9 -8.70 -1.07 -7.80
N LYS A 10 -9.95 -1.39 -8.16
CA LYS A 10 -11.13 -0.94 -7.43
C LYS A 10 -11.24 -1.68 -6.10
N GLN A 11 -11.67 -0.97 -5.07
CA GLN A 11 -12.07 -1.44 -3.76
C GLN A 11 -13.57 -1.16 -3.60
N ALA A 12 -14.32 -2.06 -2.95
CA ALA A 12 -15.76 -1.85 -2.74
C ALA A 12 -16.06 -0.65 -1.83
N PRO A 13 -15.32 -0.40 -0.73
CA PRO A 13 -15.59 0.76 0.11
C PRO A 13 -15.23 2.09 -0.57
N PRO A 14 -15.83 3.22 -0.12
CA PRO A 14 -15.48 4.55 -0.60
C PRO A 14 -14.06 4.97 -0.18
N PRO A 15 -13.45 5.98 -0.84
CA PRO A 15 -12.05 6.36 -0.60
C PRO A 15 -11.71 6.66 0.85
N HIS A 16 -12.59 7.32 1.61
CA HIS A 16 -12.30 7.68 3.00
C HIS A 16 -12.17 6.46 3.93
N VAL A 17 -12.90 5.37 3.67
CA VAL A 17 -12.77 4.11 4.44
C VAL A 17 -11.46 3.42 4.10
N VAL A 18 -11.13 3.33 2.81
CA VAL A 18 -9.86 2.73 2.37
C VAL A 18 -8.67 3.54 2.90
N TRP A 19 -8.78 4.87 2.87
CA TRP A 19 -7.78 5.78 3.42
C TRP A 19 -7.56 5.55 4.92
N GLU A 20 -8.63 5.40 5.71
CA GLU A 20 -8.53 5.11 7.14
C GLU A 20 -7.79 3.79 7.40
N CYS A 21 -8.08 2.74 6.64
CA CYS A 21 -7.37 1.46 6.75
C CYS A 21 -5.89 1.54 6.37
N LEU A 22 -5.53 2.43 5.44
CA LEU A 22 -4.13 2.66 5.06
C LEU A 22 -3.40 3.57 6.05
N ASN A 23 -4.09 4.55 6.62
CA ASN A 23 -3.54 5.48 7.60
C ASN A 23 -3.34 4.80 8.97
N GLU A 24 -4.22 3.86 9.32
CA GLU A 24 -4.16 3.08 10.56
C GLU A 24 -4.32 1.57 10.30
N PRO A 25 -3.28 0.88 9.77
CA PRO A 25 -3.39 -0.53 9.37
C PRO A 25 -3.72 -1.51 10.50
N ARG A 26 -3.48 -1.11 11.76
CA ARG A 26 -3.76 -1.89 12.98
C ARG A 26 -4.86 -1.29 13.86
N ARG A 27 -5.76 -0.49 13.30
CA ARG A 27 -6.86 0.12 14.07
C ARG A 27 -7.61 -0.95 14.89
N PRO A 28 -7.74 -0.78 16.22
CA PRO A 28 -8.50 -1.71 17.06
C PRO A 28 -9.93 -1.89 16.54
N GLY A 29 -10.41 -3.15 16.48
CA GLY A 29 -11.74 -3.49 15.97
C GLY A 29 -11.83 -3.65 14.45
N SER A 30 -10.78 -3.31 13.69
CA SER A 30 -10.69 -3.62 12.25
C SER A 30 -10.20 -5.06 12.02
N ARG A 31 -10.59 -5.68 10.89
CA ARG A 31 -10.06 -6.99 10.50
C ARG A 31 -8.57 -6.85 10.16
N PRO A 32 -7.67 -7.61 10.81
CA PRO A 32 -6.24 -7.50 10.55
C PRO A 32 -5.93 -8.00 9.12
N TRP A 33 -5.26 -7.15 8.35
CA TRP A 33 -4.96 -7.43 6.95
C TRP A 33 -3.48 -7.21 6.60
N LEU A 34 -2.79 -6.32 7.33
CA LEU A 34 -1.37 -6.09 7.20
C LEU A 34 -0.57 -7.23 7.86
N ASP A 35 -0.57 -8.36 7.17
CA ASP A 35 0.13 -9.60 7.53
C ASP A 35 1.56 -9.49 7.03
N LEU A 36 2.49 -8.99 7.85
CA LEU A 36 3.92 -8.81 7.52
C LEU A 36 4.70 -10.12 7.69
N ARG A 37 5.64 -10.39 6.77
CA ARG A 37 6.53 -11.56 6.82
C ARG A 37 7.75 -11.29 7.70
N GLU A 38 8.46 -12.36 8.04
CA GLU A 38 9.80 -12.26 8.62
C GLU A 38 10.71 -11.41 7.73
N GLY A 39 11.37 -10.42 8.33
CA GLY A 39 12.21 -9.45 7.63
C GLY A 39 11.47 -8.25 7.03
N GLU A 40 10.14 -8.18 7.13
CA GLU A 40 9.36 -6.97 6.81
C GLU A 40 9.10 -6.16 8.08
N VAL A 41 9.05 -4.84 7.93
CA VAL A 41 8.78 -3.90 9.03
C VAL A 41 7.47 -3.16 8.82
N GLU A 42 6.88 -2.76 9.94
CA GLU A 42 5.66 -1.97 9.90
C GLU A 42 5.92 -0.59 9.30
N PRO A 43 5.12 -0.17 8.30
CA PRO A 43 5.33 1.12 7.67
C PRO A 43 4.94 2.25 8.63
N ARG A 44 5.74 3.31 8.61
CA ARG A 44 5.35 4.60 9.17
C ARG A 44 4.62 5.41 8.11
N ILE A 45 3.65 6.22 8.54
CA ILE A 45 3.01 7.21 7.68
C ILE A 45 3.99 8.37 7.47
N VAL A 46 4.45 8.54 6.22
CA VAL A 46 5.34 9.63 5.80
C VAL A 46 4.54 10.87 5.45
N GLU A 47 3.41 10.68 4.77
CA GLU A 47 2.49 11.74 4.36
C GLU A 47 1.08 11.16 4.28
N ALA A 48 0.06 11.95 4.64
CA ALA A 48 -1.33 11.55 4.44
C ALA A 48 -2.21 12.77 4.19
N VAL A 49 -3.02 12.71 3.14
CA VAL A 49 -4.05 13.72 2.80
C VAL A 49 -5.36 12.99 2.64
N ARG A 50 -6.31 13.24 3.54
CA ARG A 50 -7.61 12.56 3.53
C ARG A 50 -8.52 13.13 2.42
N PRO A 51 -9.24 12.30 1.65
CA PRO A 51 -9.17 10.84 1.55
C PRO A 51 -8.31 10.36 0.36
N THR A 52 -7.47 11.21 -0.22
CA THR A 52 -6.89 11.01 -1.56
C THR A 52 -5.48 10.41 -1.58
N LEU A 53 -4.73 10.52 -0.48
CA LEU A 53 -3.32 10.12 -0.44
C LEU A 53 -2.92 9.54 0.91
N VAL A 54 -2.17 8.43 0.86
CA VAL A 54 -1.33 7.95 1.96
C VAL A 54 0.04 7.60 1.39
N VAL A 55 1.12 7.96 2.07
CA VAL A 55 2.48 7.54 1.73
C VAL A 55 3.06 6.81 2.93
N TRP A 56 3.46 5.56 2.69
CA TRP A 56 4.15 4.73 3.66
C TRP A 56 5.66 4.79 3.45
N SER A 57 6.39 4.65 4.54
CA SER A 57 7.79 4.25 4.48
C SER A 57 7.92 2.83 3.92
N SER A 58 9.14 2.45 3.54
CA SER A 58 9.45 1.10 3.10
C SER A 58 9.02 0.03 4.11
N LEU A 59 8.58 -1.11 3.58
CA LEU A 59 8.37 -2.35 4.34
C LEU A 59 9.65 -3.16 4.48
N TRP A 60 10.72 -2.82 3.74
CA TRP A 60 11.92 -3.64 3.63
C TRP A 60 13.12 -2.93 4.26
N PRO A 61 13.72 -3.48 5.33
CA PRO A 61 14.90 -2.91 5.98
C PRO A 61 16.10 -2.73 5.06
N SER A 62 16.25 -3.57 4.04
CA SER A 62 17.32 -3.45 3.03
C SER A 62 17.16 -2.25 2.10
N ARG A 63 15.97 -1.64 2.08
CA ARG A 63 15.64 -0.47 1.25
C ARG A 63 14.87 0.57 2.07
N PRO A 64 15.48 1.16 3.11
CA PRO A 64 14.77 1.97 4.09
C PRO A 64 14.29 3.32 3.52
N ARG A 65 14.83 3.75 2.38
CA ARG A 65 14.49 5.01 1.71
C ARG A 65 13.39 4.87 0.64
N ASP A 66 13.01 3.64 0.29
CA ASP A 66 11.87 3.43 -0.59
C ASP A 66 10.58 3.90 0.10
N VAL A 67 9.62 4.34 -0.70
CA VAL A 67 8.30 4.74 -0.22
C VAL A 67 7.21 4.10 -1.05
N ILE A 68 6.06 3.84 -0.42
CA ILE A 68 4.89 3.29 -1.10
C ILE A 68 3.81 4.36 -1.07
N ARG A 69 3.52 4.91 -2.23
CA ARG A 69 2.47 5.91 -2.41
C ARG A 69 1.15 5.24 -2.76
N PHE A 70 0.09 5.62 -2.07
CA PHE A 70 -1.28 5.21 -2.33
C PHE A 70 -2.11 6.40 -2.80
N ASP A 71 -2.56 6.37 -4.04
CA ASP A 71 -3.50 7.34 -4.59
C ASP A 71 -4.91 6.74 -4.58
N LEU A 72 -5.86 7.46 -3.98
CA LEU A 72 -7.25 7.06 -3.85
C LEU A 72 -8.15 8.02 -4.60
N ARG A 73 -9.06 7.48 -5.41
CA ARG A 73 -10.03 8.25 -6.20
C ARG A 73 -11.40 7.62 -6.09
N GLU A 74 -12.45 8.43 -6.18
CA GLU A 74 -13.80 7.92 -6.31
C GLU A 74 -13.95 7.07 -7.58
N ALA A 75 -14.69 5.96 -7.47
CA ALA A 75 -14.96 5.06 -8.57
C ALA A 75 -16.36 4.47 -8.46
N GLY A 76 -17.37 5.27 -8.83
CA GLY A 76 -18.78 4.92 -8.62
C GLY A 76 -19.08 4.86 -7.13
N GLN A 77 -19.62 3.73 -6.66
CA GLN A 77 -19.91 3.50 -5.24
C GLN A 77 -18.68 3.04 -4.42
N GLY A 78 -17.51 2.90 -5.06
CA GLY A 78 -16.28 2.43 -4.42
C GLY A 78 -15.09 3.36 -4.63
N CYS A 79 -13.90 2.82 -4.40
CA CYS A 79 -12.63 3.55 -4.50
C CYS A 79 -11.72 2.91 -5.55
N SER A 80 -11.15 3.70 -6.46
CA SER A 80 -9.97 3.26 -7.21
C SER A 80 -8.73 3.50 -6.35
N LEU A 81 -8.01 2.43 -6.00
CA LEU A 81 -6.78 2.48 -5.24
C LEU A 81 -5.61 2.12 -6.16
N ARG A 82 -4.66 3.04 -6.31
CA ARG A 82 -3.37 2.79 -6.95
C ARG A 82 -2.27 2.81 -5.91
N TRP A 83 -1.49 1.75 -5.82
CA TRP A 83 -0.21 1.79 -5.13
C TRP A 83 0.91 2.00 -6.14
N THR A 84 1.94 2.75 -5.76
CA THR A 84 3.16 3.02 -6.53
C THR A 84 4.36 2.87 -5.60
N LEU A 85 5.28 1.96 -5.92
CA LEU A 85 6.55 1.79 -5.20
C LEU A 85 7.60 2.70 -5.83
N LEU A 86 8.18 3.58 -5.01
CA LEU A 86 9.12 4.61 -5.43
C LEU A 86 10.44 4.44 -4.68
N THR A 87 11.54 4.64 -5.39
CA THR A 87 12.89 4.69 -4.80
C THR A 87 13.56 6.03 -5.10
N PRO A 88 14.24 6.68 -4.14
CA PRO A 88 15.18 7.76 -4.43
C PRO A 88 16.54 7.24 -4.94
N ASP A 89 16.79 5.94 -4.77
CA ASP A 89 18.04 5.26 -5.08
C ASP A 89 18.00 4.58 -6.43
N GLU A 90 19.13 4.01 -6.86
CA GLU A 90 19.17 3.15 -8.04
C GLU A 90 18.14 2.01 -7.94
N ALA A 91 17.55 1.69 -9.09
CA ALA A 91 16.59 0.60 -9.19
C ALA A 91 17.27 -0.74 -8.86
N PRO A 92 16.69 -1.56 -7.97
CA PRO A 92 17.25 -2.88 -7.70
C PRO A 92 17.08 -3.80 -8.91
N ALA A 93 17.77 -4.94 -8.87
CA ALA A 93 17.63 -5.97 -9.88
C ALA A 93 16.16 -6.37 -10.11
N ALA A 94 15.80 -6.67 -11.36
CA ALA A 94 14.43 -6.91 -11.78
C ALA A 94 13.71 -8.01 -10.99
N ALA A 95 14.43 -9.06 -10.56
CA ALA A 95 13.87 -10.13 -9.73
C ALA A 95 13.38 -9.60 -8.37
N LEU A 96 14.14 -8.70 -7.74
CA LEU A 96 13.79 -8.11 -6.44
C LEU A 96 12.63 -7.12 -6.59
N VAL A 97 12.60 -6.33 -7.68
CA VAL A 97 11.44 -5.50 -8.03
C VAL A 97 10.18 -6.36 -8.20
N GLY A 98 10.29 -7.48 -8.90
CA GLY A 98 9.21 -8.45 -9.06
C GLY A 98 8.66 -8.96 -7.72
N HIS A 99 9.55 -9.30 -6.79
CA HIS A 99 9.19 -9.72 -5.43
C HIS A 99 8.41 -8.64 -4.68
N TYR A 100 8.89 -7.40 -4.66
CA TYR A 100 8.21 -6.29 -3.98
C TYR A 100 6.83 -6.00 -4.57
N ARG A 101 6.71 -5.98 -5.90
CA ARG A 101 5.43 -5.77 -6.59
C ARG A 101 4.43 -6.88 -6.29
N TYR A 102 4.88 -8.14 -6.26
CA TYR A 102 4.04 -9.26 -5.87
C TYR A 102 3.54 -9.09 -4.43
N ARG A 103 4.44 -8.72 -3.52
CA ARG A 103 4.12 -8.57 -2.11
C ARG A 103 3.11 -7.45 -1.83
N LEU A 104 3.30 -6.28 -2.44
CA LEU A 104 2.34 -5.17 -2.36
C LEU A 104 0.98 -5.54 -2.96
N ASN A 105 0.98 -6.27 -4.07
CA ASN A 105 -0.28 -6.78 -4.62
C ASN A 105 -1.00 -7.73 -3.66
N TYR A 106 -0.28 -8.62 -3.00
CA TYR A 106 -0.88 -9.52 -2.03
C TYR A 106 -1.49 -8.75 -0.84
N LEU A 107 -0.74 -7.84 -0.24
CA LEU A 107 -1.22 -7.06 0.91
C LEU A 107 -2.42 -6.17 0.53
N ILE A 108 -2.33 -5.43 -0.56
CA ILE A 108 -3.28 -4.36 -0.90
C ILE A 108 -4.46 -4.87 -1.73
N ASN A 109 -4.20 -5.74 -2.71
CA ASN A 109 -5.22 -6.20 -3.64
C ASN A 109 -5.83 -7.55 -3.27
N ALA A 110 -5.27 -8.27 -2.29
CA ALA A 110 -5.88 -9.45 -1.70
C ALA A 110 -6.28 -9.22 -0.23
N ARG A 111 -5.33 -8.99 0.68
CA ARG A 111 -5.62 -8.95 2.13
C ARG A 111 -6.49 -7.77 2.55
N LEU A 112 -6.13 -6.55 2.17
CA LEU A 112 -6.94 -5.35 2.46
C LEU A 112 -8.34 -5.48 1.86
N ARG A 113 -8.44 -5.96 0.61
CA ARG A 113 -9.73 -6.17 -0.06
C ARG A 113 -10.61 -7.18 0.69
N TYR A 114 -10.02 -8.28 1.16
CA TYR A 114 -10.69 -9.30 1.98
C TYR A 114 -11.12 -8.78 3.35
N SER A 115 -10.38 -7.81 3.92
CA SER A 115 -10.76 -7.16 5.18
C SER A 115 -12.10 -6.42 5.09
N PHE A 116 -12.51 -6.04 3.88
CA PHE A 116 -13.81 -5.43 3.59
C PHE A 116 -14.94 -6.45 3.31
N GLY A 117 -14.67 -7.76 3.40
CA GLY A 117 -15.65 -8.81 3.15
C GLY A 117 -15.85 -9.19 1.68
N GLN A 118 -14.88 -8.88 0.81
CA GLN A 118 -14.84 -9.30 -0.60
C GLN A 118 -13.98 -10.55 -0.78
#